data_AF-A0A7C7MCA2-F1
#
_entry.id   AF-A0A7C7MCA2-F1
#
_cell.length_a   1.000
_cell.length_b   1.000
_cell.length_c   1.000
_cell.angle_alpha   90.00
_cell.angle_beta   90.00
_cell.angle_gamma   90.00
#
_symmetry.space_group_name_H-M   'P 1'
#
loop_
_entity.id
_entity.type
_entity.pdbx_description
1 polymer ?
#
loop_
_entity_poly.entity_id
_entity_poly.type
_entity_poly.pdbx_seq_one_letter_code
_entity_poly.pdbx_strand_id
1 'polypeptide(L)' 'MLDFAQTWLPFLYLYGVGGAAFVIGMMLILRTKALNSEIPRHRLWIKVLLFGFGFYFTLHAVFIMLALGSS' A
#
# COMPACT_ATOMS: atom_id res chain seq x y z
N MET A 1 -12.76 23.13 -8.94
CA MET A 1 -12.41 21.84 -9.58
C MET A 1 -11.10 21.38 -8.97
N LEU A 2 -11.07 20.20 -8.33
CA LEU A 2 -9.82 19.58 -7.92
C LEU A 2 -9.12 19.03 -9.17
N ASP A 3 -7.88 19.45 -9.40
CA ASP A 3 -7.11 18.98 -10.55
C ASP A 3 -6.39 17.65 -10.25
N PHE A 4 -6.02 16.92 -11.28
CA PHE A 4 -5.28 15.65 -11.22
C PHE A 4 -4.02 15.77 -10.36
N ALA A 5 -3.30 16.89 -10.48
CA ALA A 5 -2.08 17.17 -9.73
C ALA A 5 -2.30 17.23 -8.21
N GLN A 6 -3.51 17.56 -7.76
CA GLN A 6 -3.86 17.68 -6.34
C GLN A 6 -4.51 16.42 -5.76
N THR A 7 -4.92 15.48 -6.62
CA THR A 7 -5.69 14.29 -6.22
C THR A 7 -4.93 13.00 -6.54
N TRP A 8 -4.73 12.72 -7.81
CA TRP A 8 -4.15 11.48 -8.31
C TRP A 8 -2.63 11.48 -8.31
N LEU A 9 -1.97 12.61 -8.56
CA LEU A 9 -0.50 12.65 -8.58
C LEU A 9 0.14 12.27 -7.23
N PRO A 10 -0.32 12.79 -6.06
CA PRO A 10 0.19 12.36 -4.77
C PRO A 10 -0.10 10.89 -4.46
N PHE A 11 -1.28 10.40 -4.86
CA PHE A 11 -1.66 8.99 -4.74
C PHE A 11 -0.71 8.09 -5.52
N LEU A 12 -0.46 8.40 -6.79
CA LEU A 12 0.46 7.65 -7.65
C LEU A 12 1.90 7.72 -7.15
N TYR A 13 2.33 8.86 -6.60
CA TYR A 13 3.66 8.95 -5.99
C TYR A 13 3.78 8.05 -4.77
N LEU A 14 2.84 8.13 -3.82
CA LEU A 14 2.87 7.35 -2.60
C LEU A 14 2.79 5.84 -2.89
N TYR A 15 1.85 5.40 -3.71
CA TYR A 15 1.64 3.98 -3.97
C TYR A 15 2.46 3.43 -5.13
N GLY A 16 3.03 4.28 -5.99
CA GLY A 16 4.01 3.91 -6.99
C GLY A 16 5.42 3.84 -6.42
N VAL A 17 5.98 4.98 -6.01
CA VAL A 17 7.35 5.03 -5.46
C VAL A 17 7.40 4.38 -4.08
N GLY A 18 6.50 4.75 -3.18
CA GLY A 18 6.41 4.12 -1.86
C GLY A 18 5.97 2.65 -1.93
N GLY A 19 5.12 2.28 -2.90
CA GLY A 19 4.77 0.88 -3.16
C GLY A 19 5.97 0.04 -3.62
N ALA A 20 6.81 0.58 -4.51
CA ALA A 20 8.05 -0.08 -4.91
C ALA A 20 8.99 -0.28 -3.71
N ALA A 21 9.15 0.74 -2.86
CA ALA A 21 9.92 0.64 -1.63
C ALA A 21 9.34 -0.43 -0.68
N PHE A 22 8.01 -0.50 -0.53
CA PHE A 22 7.33 -1.53 0.26
C PHE A 22 7.60 -2.93 -0.28
N VAL A 23 7.52 -3.16 -1.60
CA VAL A 23 7.82 -4.45 -2.22
C VAL A 23 9.28 -4.86 -2.00
N ILE A 24 10.22 -3.93 -2.16
CA ILE A 24 11.64 -4.17 -1.88
C ILE A 24 11.83 -4.57 -0.40
N GLY A 25 11.20 -3.84 0.52
CA GLY A 25 11.20 -4.18 1.95
C GLY A 25 10.63 -5.58 2.22
N MET A 26 9.49 -5.91 1.60
CA MET A 26 8.88 -7.24 1.70
C MET A 26 9.81 -8.34 1.19
N MET A 27 10.49 -8.14 0.06
CA MET A 27 11.47 -9.10 -0.43
C MET A 27 12.62 -9.28 0.56
N LEU A 28 13.15 -8.19 1.13
CA LEU A 28 14.25 -8.24 2.08
C LEU A 28 13.86 -8.99 3.37
N ILE A 29 12.73 -8.66 4.01
CA ILE A 29 12.32 -9.32 5.26
C ILE A 29 12.04 -10.81 5.09
N LEU A 30 11.59 -11.23 3.90
CA LEU A 30 11.38 -12.65 3.57
C LEU A 30 12.70 -13.36 3.29
N ARG A 31 13.60 -12.73 2.51
CA ARG A 31 14.92 -13.29 2.18
C ARG A 31 15.82 -13.45 3.40
N THR A 32 15.83 -12.48 4.31
CA THR A 32 16.61 -12.53 5.55
C THR A 32 15.97 -13.39 6.62
N LYS A 33 14.79 -13.99 6.35
CA LYS A 33 13.97 -14.75 7.31
C LYS A 33 13.58 -13.96 8.57
N ALA A 34 13.71 -12.63 8.57
CA ALA A 34 13.16 -11.75 9.61
C ALA A 34 11.66 -12.01 9.78
N LEU A 35 10.96 -12.26 8.67
CA LEU A 35 9.61 -12.79 8.64
C LEU A 35 9.59 -14.17 7.97
N ASN A 36 9.95 -15.20 8.73
CA ASN A 36 9.95 -16.58 8.24
C ASN A 36 8.53 -17.13 7.96
N SER A 37 8.23 -17.46 6.70
CA SER A 37 6.95 -18.04 6.24
C SER A 37 6.63 -19.42 6.81
N GLU A 38 7.61 -20.14 7.36
CA GLU A 38 7.39 -21.44 8.01
C GLU A 38 6.70 -21.28 9.38
N ILE A 39 6.85 -20.12 10.02
CA ILE A 39 6.29 -19.83 11.35
C ILE A 39 4.86 -19.28 11.20
N PRO A 40 3.83 -19.91 11.80
CA PRO A 40 2.43 -19.49 11.66
C PRO A 40 2.17 -18.03 12.04
N ARG A 41 2.76 -17.56 13.14
CA ARG A 41 2.64 -16.17 13.60
C ARG A 41 3.24 -15.18 12.62
N HIS A 42 4.35 -15.53 11.97
CA HIS A 42 4.99 -14.68 10.97
C HIS A 42 4.15 -14.64 9.69
N ARG A 43 3.55 -15.77 9.27
CA ARG A 43 2.59 -15.76 8.14
C ARG A 43 1.42 -14.81 8.38
N LEU A 44 0.92 -14.71 9.61
CA LEU A 44 -0.10 -13.73 9.95
C LEU A 44 0.38 -12.30 9.67
N TRP A 45 1.59 -11.96 10.10
CA TRP A 45 2.18 -10.64 9.85
C TRP A 45 2.42 -10.36 8.37
N ILE A 46 2.85 -11.34 7.57
CA ILE A 46 2.94 -11.19 6.11
C ILE A 46 1.57 -10.82 5.53
N LYS A 47 0.51 -11.54 5.95
CA LYS A 47 -0.86 -11.25 5.50
C LYS A 47 -1.31 -9.87 5.94
N VAL A 48 -1.04 -9.47 7.19
CA VAL A 48 -1.40 -8.15 7.73
C VAL A 48 -0.70 -7.03 6.96
N LEU A 49 0.58 -7.17 6.63
CA LEU A 49 1.33 -6.18 5.86
C LEU A 49 0.77 -6.02 4.44
N LEU A 50 0.54 -7.14 3.74
CA LEU A 50 -0.03 -7.13 2.39
C LEU A 50 -1.47 -6.60 2.37
N PHE A 51 -2.30 -7.06 3.31
CA PHE A 51 -3.67 -6.60 3.45
C PHE A 51 -3.71 -5.13 3.81
N GLY A 52 -2.89 -4.68 4.77
CA GLY A 52 -2.83 -3.27 5.18
C GLY A 52 -2.45 -2.36 4.01
N PHE A 53 -1.43 -2.73 3.23
CA PHE A 53 -1.05 -1.96 2.04
C PHE A 53 -2.21 -1.87 1.02
N GLY A 54 -2.82 -3.00 0.66
CA GLY A 54 -3.93 -3.02 -0.30
C GLY A 54 -5.20 -2.32 0.21
N PHE A 55 -5.49 -2.44 1.51
CA PHE A 55 -6.61 -1.77 2.17
C PHE A 55 -6.44 -0.25 2.12
N TYR A 56 -5.28 0.28 2.52
CA TYR A 56 -5.06 1.72 2.49
C TYR A 56 -5.01 2.29 1.07
N PHE A 57 -4.42 1.56 0.11
CA PHE A 57 -4.48 1.90 -1.32
C PHE A 57 -5.92 2.06 -1.79
N THR A 58 -6.75 1.07 -1.52
CA THR A 58 -8.16 1.05 -1.95
C THR A 58 -8.96 2.15 -1.24
N LEU A 59 -8.78 2.29 0.08
CA LEU A 59 -9.43 3.32 0.87
C LEU A 59 -9.12 4.71 0.30
N HIS A 60 -7.85 5.04 0.08
CA HIS A 60 -7.48 6.34 -0.49
C HIS A 60 -8.08 6.56 -1.87
N ALA A 61 -8.06 5.56 -2.76
CA ALA A 61 -8.66 5.67 -4.09
C ALA A 61 -10.17 5.94 -4.02
N VAL A 62 -10.88 5.24 -3.14
CA VAL A 62 -12.32 5.44 -2.90
C VAL A 62 -12.59 6.87 -2.41
N PHE A 63 -11.80 7.38 -1.48
CA PHE A 63 -11.98 8.74 -0.97
C PHE A 63 -11.68 9.82 -2.03
N ILE A 64 -10.70 9.60 -2.92
CA ILE A 64 -10.48 10.48 -4.08
C ILE A 64 -11.72 10.50 -4.99
N MET A 65 -12.26 9.32 -5.31
CA MET A 65 -13.47 9.20 -6.13
C MET A 65 -14.67 9.90 -5.48
N LEU A 66 -14.87 9.70 -4.17
CA LEU A 66 -15.94 10.36 -3.43
C LEU A 66 -15.79 11.88 -3.43
N ALA A 67 -14.57 12.39 -3.22
CA ALA A 67 -14.30 13.82 -3.24
C ALA A 67 -14.56 14.45 -4.61
N LEU A 68 -14.17 13.75 -5.69
CA LEU A 68 -14.43 14.20 -7.07
C LEU A 68 -15.92 14.14 -7.44
N GLY A 69 -16.69 13.21 -6.88
CA GLY A 69 -18.14 13.14 -7.07
C GLY A 69 -18.93 14.13 -6.22
N SER A 70 -18.34 14.66 -5.15
CA SER A 70 -18.96 15.66 -4.25
C SER A 70 -18.56 17.11 -4.54
N SER A 71 -17.82 17.38 -5.63
CA SER A 71 -17.24 18.70 -5.95
C SER A 71 -17.80 19.33 -7.23
#